data_AF-A0A1F9N498-F1
#
_entry.id   AF-A0A1F9N498-F1
#
_cell.length_a   1.000
_cell.length_b   1.000
_cell.length_c   1.000
_cell.angle_alpha   90.00
_cell.angle_beta   90.00
_cell.angle_gamma   90.00
#
_symmetry.space_group_name_H-M   'P 1'
#
loop_
_entity.id
_entity.type
_entity.pdbx_description
1 polymer ?
#
loop_
_entity_poly.entity_id
_entity_poly.type
_entity_poly.pdbx_seq_one_letter_code
_entity_poly.pdbx_strand_id
1 'polypeptide(L)'
;MVTLGVATLFLLGRDLAFLPIDVSSVPLELRLLSIRGPFALGLASLIIAFVAIDLAVMRLPGGGTLRTGRMFGVGVGGATVLAAVVAGFVVAHLETAGATSGSWRVRLLIIVTWTAATALLGVMAEAVTRFGLGNGYAVLIAAGMIPDMARFGQRAKALDSDQAVLVLVVLASVVAASGLVLRAHERDQQRGLTPIRLPITGIVPLDLLALVFALPPALHTLAFPMPFGHLLPMIPGWGGALLVASVVSLAGVIAALIFFPSRRHAELWRGMGEVLGLERQSKLALTRSILYLCALVFAGAFMATAQGVAGAPTVYATVLLTAVGLDLLREWKAHLADPSLVRAGVVRQIWAVEVTLARLRRADIAVVATGGFFRAALPLFGAFAPVEIWVQRPCLDVARNLLREQREQRLI
;
A
#
# COMPACT_ATOMS: atom_id res chain seq x y z
N MET A 1 -11.54 -17.73 -8.33
CA MET A 1 -10.92 -17.76 -9.67
C MET A 1 -10.64 -16.36 -10.24
N VAL A 2 -11.55 -15.39 -10.08
CA VAL A 2 -11.36 -14.00 -10.60
C VAL A 2 -10.05 -13.35 -10.14
N THR A 3 -9.73 -13.38 -8.83
CA THR A 3 -8.48 -12.82 -8.28
C THR A 3 -7.24 -13.33 -9.00
N LEU A 4 -7.13 -14.65 -9.16
CA LEU A 4 -5.99 -15.27 -9.83
C LEU A 4 -5.94 -14.89 -11.31
N GLY A 5 -7.07 -14.97 -12.02
CA GLY A 5 -7.15 -14.60 -13.43
C GLY A 5 -6.74 -13.15 -13.70
N VAL A 6 -7.20 -12.22 -12.84
CA VAL A 6 -6.83 -10.80 -12.93
C VAL A 6 -5.36 -10.57 -12.60
N ALA A 7 -4.82 -11.21 -11.56
CA ALA A 7 -3.40 -11.12 -11.22
C ALA A 7 -2.51 -11.68 -12.35
N THR A 8 -2.89 -12.81 -12.95
CA THR A 8 -2.19 -13.40 -14.11
C THR A 8 -2.26 -12.47 -15.32
N LEU A 9 -3.44 -11.91 -15.64
CA LEU A 9 -3.58 -10.97 -16.76
C LEU A 9 -2.71 -9.72 -16.55
N PHE A 10 -2.64 -9.20 -15.33
CA PHE A 10 -1.79 -8.07 -14.98
C PHE A 10 -0.30 -8.40 -15.19
N LEU A 11 0.15 -9.57 -14.72
CA LEU A 11 1.53 -10.02 -14.90
C LEU A 11 1.89 -10.22 -16.38
N LEU A 12 1.01 -10.86 -17.16
CA LEU A 12 1.21 -11.03 -18.60
C LEU A 12 1.28 -9.67 -19.30
N GLY A 13 0.34 -8.76 -19.00
CA GLY A 13 0.32 -7.42 -19.58
C GLY A 13 1.52 -6.55 -19.20
N ARG A 14 2.18 -6.80 -18.06
CA ARG A 14 3.39 -6.09 -17.68
C ARG A 14 4.58 -6.43 -18.59
N ASP A 15 4.68 -7.70 -19.00
CA ASP A 15 5.83 -8.21 -19.75
C ASP A 15 5.59 -8.26 -21.27
N LEU A 16 4.35 -8.05 -21.74
CA LEU A 16 4.02 -7.99 -23.16
C LEU A 16 4.73 -6.82 -23.85
N ALA A 17 5.69 -7.11 -24.73
CA ALA A 17 6.33 -6.13 -25.58
C ALA A 17 5.37 -5.66 -26.70
N PHE A 18 4.53 -4.68 -26.38
CA PHE A 18 3.49 -4.18 -27.28
C PHE A 18 3.88 -2.85 -27.96
N LEU A 19 4.77 -2.08 -27.34
CA LEU A 19 5.12 -0.74 -27.79
C LEU A 19 6.44 -0.71 -28.57
N PRO A 20 6.57 0.15 -29.58
CA PRO A 20 7.78 0.29 -30.39
C PRO A 20 8.87 1.08 -29.64
N ILE A 21 9.33 0.53 -28.51
CA ILE A 21 10.40 1.09 -27.69
C ILE A 21 11.63 0.20 -27.85
N ASP A 22 12.71 0.76 -28.39
CA ASP A 22 13.99 0.07 -28.45
C ASP A 22 14.63 0.09 -27.07
N VAL A 23 14.56 -1.04 -26.37
CA VAL A 23 15.08 -1.14 -25.01
C VAL A 23 16.60 -1.32 -24.99
N SER A 24 17.23 -1.59 -26.14
CA SER A 24 18.69 -1.71 -26.23
C SER A 24 19.41 -0.37 -26.12
N SER A 25 18.73 0.74 -26.39
CA SER A 25 19.22 2.12 -26.19
C SER A 25 18.79 2.75 -24.87
N VAL A 26 17.85 2.13 -24.15
CA VAL A 26 17.37 2.62 -22.85
C VAL A 26 18.43 2.43 -21.77
N PRO A 27 18.70 3.42 -20.90
CA PRO A 27 19.56 3.27 -19.73
C PRO A 27 19.15 2.09 -18.84
N LEU A 28 20.12 1.39 -18.24
CA LEU A 28 19.87 0.19 -17.43
C LEU A 28 18.80 0.41 -16.34
N GLU A 29 18.80 1.60 -15.73
CA GLU A 29 17.86 2.03 -14.69
C GLU A 29 16.39 1.99 -15.19
N LEU A 30 16.15 2.47 -16.40
CA LEU A 30 14.83 2.48 -17.04
C LEU A 30 14.44 1.10 -17.58
N ARG A 31 15.42 0.24 -17.92
CA ARG A 31 15.13 -1.17 -18.27
C ARG A 31 14.52 -1.94 -17.10
N LEU A 32 14.89 -1.59 -15.86
CA LEU A 32 14.33 -2.21 -14.66
C LEU A 32 12.85 -1.86 -14.47
N LEU A 33 12.39 -0.74 -15.02
CA LEU A 33 11.00 -0.25 -14.89
C LEU A 33 9.99 -0.96 -15.80
N SER A 34 10.35 -2.07 -16.46
CA SER A 34 9.41 -2.88 -17.29
C SER A 34 8.65 -2.04 -18.32
N ILE A 35 9.31 -1.02 -18.90
CA ILE A 35 8.70 -0.01 -19.77
C ILE A 35 8.10 -0.54 -21.09
N ARG A 36 8.29 -1.82 -21.40
CA ARG A 36 7.81 -2.45 -22.65
C ARG A 36 6.29 -2.70 -22.65
N GLY A 37 5.73 -2.90 -21.46
CA GLY A 37 4.34 -3.30 -21.29
C GLY A 37 3.33 -2.16 -21.38
N PRO A 38 2.07 -2.45 -21.75
CA PRO A 38 0.96 -1.52 -21.54
C PRO A 38 0.85 -1.07 -20.07
N PHE A 39 1.20 -1.93 -19.11
CA PHE A 39 1.20 -1.59 -17.68
C PHE A 39 2.53 -1.02 -17.14
N ALA A 40 3.35 -0.40 -17.99
CA ALA A 40 4.66 0.15 -17.61
C ALA A 40 4.60 1.16 -16.43
N LEU A 41 3.57 2.01 -16.39
CA LEU A 41 3.36 2.96 -15.29
C LEU A 41 2.90 2.27 -13.99
N GLY A 42 2.52 0.99 -14.07
CA GLY A 42 2.03 0.20 -12.96
C GLY A 42 0.83 0.84 -12.27
N LEU A 43 0.76 0.65 -10.95
CA LEU A 43 -0.28 1.23 -10.11
C LEU A 43 0.09 2.59 -9.54
N ALA A 44 1.31 3.10 -9.79
CA ALA A 44 1.83 4.30 -9.15
C ALA A 44 0.93 5.53 -9.43
N SER A 45 0.50 5.73 -10.67
CA SER A 45 -0.39 6.84 -11.04
C SER A 45 -1.75 6.77 -10.34
N LEU A 46 -2.31 5.57 -10.20
CA LEU A 46 -3.53 5.34 -9.42
C LEU A 46 -3.31 5.68 -7.95
N ILE A 47 -2.26 5.11 -7.35
CA ILE A 47 -1.89 5.32 -5.96
C ILE A 47 -1.76 6.82 -5.66
N ILE A 48 -1.00 7.56 -6.48
CA ILE A 48 -0.77 9.00 -6.26
C ILE A 48 -2.08 9.79 -6.38
N ALA A 49 -2.90 9.52 -7.41
CA ALA A 49 -4.17 10.23 -7.59
C ALA A 49 -5.14 9.98 -6.42
N PHE A 50 -5.22 8.75 -5.93
CA PHE A 50 -6.06 8.42 -4.78
C PHE A 50 -5.54 9.02 -3.48
N VAL A 51 -4.23 9.02 -3.25
CA VAL A 51 -3.62 9.71 -2.09
C VAL A 51 -3.90 11.21 -2.16
N ALA A 52 -3.77 11.83 -3.33
CA ALA A 52 -4.09 13.24 -3.53
C ALA A 52 -5.56 13.55 -3.21
N ILE A 53 -6.48 12.67 -3.64
CA ILE A 53 -7.90 12.79 -3.29
C ILE A 53 -8.13 12.61 -1.80
N ASP A 54 -7.52 11.60 -1.16
CA ASP A 54 -7.67 11.40 0.28
C ASP A 54 -7.17 12.61 1.07
N LEU A 55 -6.04 13.19 0.68
CA LEU A 55 -5.50 14.42 1.28
C LEU A 55 -6.42 15.63 1.05
N ALA A 56 -6.97 15.79 -0.16
CA ALA A 56 -7.92 16.86 -0.47
C ALA A 56 -9.21 16.71 0.36
N VAL A 57 -9.76 15.51 0.42
CA VAL A 57 -10.99 15.19 1.16
C VAL A 57 -10.79 15.35 2.67
N MET A 58 -9.60 15.08 3.20
CA MET A 58 -9.28 15.33 4.62
C MET A 58 -9.31 16.82 4.98
N ARG A 59 -9.06 17.73 4.03
CA ARG A 59 -9.05 19.17 4.26
C ARG A 59 -10.42 19.83 4.10
N LEU A 60 -11.35 19.22 3.37
CA LEU A 60 -12.67 19.80 3.10
C LEU A 60 -13.64 19.60 4.30
N PRO A 61 -14.25 20.66 4.85
CA PRO A 61 -15.29 20.52 5.85
C PRO A 61 -16.50 19.80 5.23
N GLY A 62 -16.91 18.68 5.83
CA GLY A 62 -17.97 17.84 5.25
C GLY A 62 -17.52 16.90 4.13
N GLY A 63 -16.21 16.81 3.85
CA GLY A 63 -15.64 15.89 2.86
C GLY A 63 -16.00 14.42 3.05
N GLY A 64 -16.56 14.03 4.22
CA GLY A 64 -17.14 12.72 4.47
C GLY A 64 -18.34 12.36 3.58
N THR A 65 -19.17 13.33 3.16
CA THR A 65 -20.39 13.07 2.37
C THR A 65 -20.12 12.93 0.87
N LEU A 66 -19.05 13.57 0.36
CA LEU A 66 -18.58 13.39 -1.01
C LEU A 66 -18.04 11.98 -1.28
N ARG A 67 -17.92 11.12 -0.24
CA ARG A 67 -17.29 9.79 -0.27
C ARG A 67 -18.17 8.63 -0.77
N THR A 68 -19.16 8.91 -1.62
CA THR A 68 -19.95 7.86 -2.30
C THR A 68 -19.24 7.36 -3.56
N GLY A 69 -19.76 6.34 -4.25
CA GLY A 69 -19.14 5.68 -5.41
C GLY A 69 -18.65 6.61 -6.52
N ARG A 70 -19.12 7.86 -6.57
CA ARG A 70 -18.61 8.95 -7.42
C ARG A 70 -17.11 9.21 -7.25
N MET A 71 -16.53 9.06 -6.05
CA MET A 71 -15.08 9.27 -5.84
C MET A 71 -14.21 8.23 -6.53
N PHE A 72 -14.73 7.02 -6.78
CA PHE A 72 -13.98 6.03 -7.55
C PHE A 72 -13.80 6.53 -8.99
N GLY A 73 -14.88 7.01 -9.62
CA GLY A 73 -14.81 7.58 -10.97
C GLY A 73 -13.91 8.82 -11.04
N VAL A 74 -14.01 9.72 -10.06
CA VAL A 74 -13.12 10.90 -9.97
C VAL A 74 -11.66 10.47 -9.74
N GLY A 75 -11.42 9.46 -8.91
CA GLY A 75 -10.08 8.93 -8.66
C GLY A 75 -9.45 8.26 -9.86
N VAL A 76 -10.20 7.42 -10.57
CA VAL A 76 -9.76 6.82 -11.83
C VAL A 76 -9.53 7.92 -12.87
N GLY A 77 -10.42 8.90 -12.99
CA GLY A 77 -10.24 10.04 -13.92
C GLY A 77 -9.02 10.92 -13.58
N GLY A 78 -8.78 11.20 -12.30
CA GLY A 78 -7.57 11.90 -11.85
C GLY A 78 -6.31 11.09 -12.12
N ALA A 79 -6.37 9.78 -11.90
CA ALA A 79 -5.28 8.87 -12.19
C ALA A 79 -4.96 8.77 -13.68
N THR A 80 -5.97 8.80 -14.57
CA THR A 80 -5.73 8.78 -16.02
C THR A 80 -5.09 10.09 -16.49
N VAL A 81 -5.53 11.24 -15.98
CA VAL A 81 -4.87 12.52 -16.28
C VAL A 81 -3.42 12.50 -15.80
N LEU A 82 -3.18 12.07 -14.55
CA LEU A 82 -1.83 11.98 -14.01
C LEU A 82 -0.97 10.98 -14.79
N ALA A 83 -1.51 9.83 -15.16
CA ALA A 83 -0.84 8.83 -15.98
C ALA A 83 -0.47 9.39 -17.35
N ALA A 84 -1.36 10.17 -17.99
CA ALA A 84 -1.07 10.82 -19.27
C ALA A 84 0.08 11.83 -19.14
N VAL A 85 0.11 12.62 -18.07
CA VAL A 85 1.20 13.57 -17.79
C VAL A 85 2.51 12.83 -17.57
N VAL A 86 2.53 11.84 -16.68
CA VAL A 86 3.73 11.03 -16.38
C VAL A 86 4.20 10.28 -17.63
N ALA A 87 3.29 9.70 -18.41
CA ALA A 87 3.60 9.06 -19.69
C ALA A 87 4.27 10.05 -20.65
N GLY A 88 3.75 11.27 -20.75
CA GLY A 88 4.33 12.32 -21.59
C GLY A 88 5.77 12.64 -21.20
N PHE A 89 6.05 12.79 -19.89
CA PHE A 89 7.41 12.99 -19.38
C PHE A 89 8.33 11.81 -19.67
N VAL A 90 7.87 10.58 -19.40
CA VAL A 90 8.67 9.37 -19.64
C VAL A 90 8.97 9.22 -21.14
N VAL A 91 8.00 9.46 -22.01
CA VAL A 91 8.20 9.41 -23.47
C VAL A 91 9.20 10.46 -23.93
N ALA A 92 9.09 11.70 -23.45
CA ALA A 92 10.07 12.74 -23.78
C ALA A 92 11.49 12.36 -23.35
N HIS A 93 11.64 11.75 -22.18
CA HIS A 93 12.93 11.27 -21.70
C HIS A 93 13.46 10.08 -22.53
N LEU A 94 12.61 9.13 -22.91
CA LEU A 94 12.97 8.03 -23.80
C LEU A 94 13.45 8.53 -25.17
N GLU A 95 12.87 9.61 -25.68
CA GLU A 95 13.32 10.23 -26.93
C GLU A 95 14.70 10.87 -26.81
N THR A 96 14.97 11.56 -25.70
CA THR A 96 16.32 12.10 -25.46
C THR A 96 17.38 11.00 -25.34
N ALA A 97 16.97 9.79 -24.93
CA ALA A 97 17.82 8.61 -24.88
C ALA A 97 17.90 7.84 -26.22
N GLY A 98 17.20 8.27 -27.27
CA GLY A 98 17.16 7.58 -28.56
C GLY A 98 16.38 6.26 -28.56
N ALA A 99 15.51 6.04 -27.57
CA ALA A 99 14.76 4.79 -27.39
C ALA A 99 13.47 4.69 -28.19
N THR A 100 13.01 5.78 -28.80
CA THR A 100 11.80 5.82 -29.61
C THR A 100 12.02 6.66 -30.86
N SER A 101 11.41 6.26 -31.98
CA SER A 101 11.43 7.07 -33.21
C SER A 101 10.60 8.34 -32.98
N GLY A 102 11.20 9.52 -33.16
CA GLY A 102 10.64 10.83 -32.80
C GLY A 102 9.36 11.29 -33.52
N SER A 103 8.57 10.39 -34.10
CA SER A 103 7.27 10.72 -34.66
C SER A 103 6.23 10.97 -33.55
N TRP A 104 5.50 12.08 -33.64
CA TRP A 104 4.45 12.43 -32.68
C TRP A 104 3.35 11.35 -32.58
N ARG A 105 3.13 10.57 -33.65
CA ARG A 105 2.16 9.46 -33.67
C ARG A 105 2.56 8.34 -32.70
N VAL A 106 3.84 7.98 -32.67
CA VAL A 106 4.36 6.98 -31.72
C VAL A 106 4.26 7.49 -30.29
N ARG A 107 4.57 8.78 -30.04
CA ARG A 107 4.39 9.41 -28.71
C ARG A 107 2.95 9.29 -28.24
N LEU A 108 2.01 9.71 -29.08
CA LEU A 108 0.58 9.68 -28.75
C LEU A 108 0.10 8.25 -28.50
N LEU A 109 0.53 7.29 -29.32
CA LEU A 109 0.20 5.88 -29.13
C LEU A 109 0.68 5.36 -27.77
N ILE A 110 1.92 5.65 -27.36
CA ILE A 110 2.46 5.23 -26.06
C ILE A 110 1.66 5.87 -24.93
N ILE A 111 1.45 7.19 -24.97
CA ILE A 111 0.72 7.93 -23.94
C ILE A 111 -0.71 7.40 -23.79
N VAL A 112 -1.44 7.24 -24.90
CA VAL A 112 -2.80 6.71 -24.89
C VAL A 112 -2.83 5.27 -24.38
N THR A 113 -1.89 4.43 -24.82
CA THR A 113 -1.82 3.02 -24.38
C THR A 113 -1.59 2.92 -22.87
N TRP A 114 -0.59 3.61 -22.32
CA TRP A 114 -0.31 3.60 -20.89
C TRP A 114 -1.43 4.23 -20.04
N THR A 115 -2.08 5.28 -20.57
CA THR A 115 -3.22 5.91 -19.90
C THR A 115 -4.43 4.97 -19.87
N ALA A 116 -4.76 4.35 -21.01
CA ALA A 116 -5.84 3.37 -21.12
C ALA A 116 -5.58 2.14 -20.24
N ALA A 117 -4.33 1.66 -20.21
CA ALA A 117 -3.90 0.57 -19.36
C ALA A 117 -4.05 0.93 -17.87
N THR A 118 -3.69 2.15 -17.46
CA THR A 118 -3.92 2.62 -16.08
C THR A 118 -5.42 2.62 -15.73
N ALA A 119 -6.29 3.06 -16.64
CA ALA A 119 -7.75 2.98 -16.44
C ALA A 119 -8.22 1.54 -16.29
N LEU A 120 -7.72 0.63 -17.14
CA LEU A 120 -8.02 -0.79 -17.11
C LEU A 120 -7.58 -1.44 -15.78
N LEU A 121 -6.45 -1.04 -15.19
CA LEU A 121 -6.03 -1.50 -13.87
C LEU A 121 -7.06 -1.15 -12.78
N GLY A 122 -7.65 0.04 -12.85
CA GLY A 122 -8.75 0.44 -11.94
C GLY A 122 -9.96 -0.48 -12.09
N VAL A 123 -10.36 -0.80 -13.33
CA VAL A 123 -11.47 -1.73 -13.60
C VAL A 123 -11.15 -3.14 -13.12
N MET A 124 -9.92 -3.62 -13.35
CA MET A 124 -9.44 -4.93 -12.90
C MET A 124 -9.46 -5.02 -11.36
N ALA A 125 -9.01 -3.97 -10.66
CA ALA A 125 -9.07 -3.91 -9.20
C ALA A 125 -10.51 -3.94 -8.68
N GLU A 126 -11.43 -3.21 -9.31
CA GLU A 126 -12.85 -3.24 -8.94
C GLU A 126 -13.46 -4.63 -9.21
N ALA A 127 -13.11 -5.27 -10.31
CA ALA A 127 -13.57 -6.62 -10.63
C ALA A 127 -13.15 -7.65 -9.57
N VAL A 128 -11.89 -7.59 -9.11
CA VAL A 128 -11.42 -8.44 -8.00
C VAL A 128 -12.15 -8.11 -6.70
N THR A 129 -12.36 -6.83 -6.41
CA THR A 129 -13.06 -6.39 -5.19
C THR A 129 -14.52 -6.84 -5.16
N ARG A 130 -15.18 -6.94 -6.31
CA ARG A 130 -16.60 -7.35 -6.42
C ARG A 130 -16.81 -8.85 -6.53
N PHE A 131 -15.96 -9.53 -7.29
CA PHE A 131 -16.18 -10.92 -7.71
C PHE A 131 -15.04 -11.86 -7.33
N GLY A 132 -13.94 -11.31 -6.80
CA GLY A 132 -12.79 -12.05 -6.32
C GLY A 132 -12.76 -12.13 -4.80
N LEU A 133 -11.60 -12.56 -4.33
CA LEU A 133 -11.18 -12.61 -2.94
C LEU A 133 -10.10 -11.54 -2.70
N GLY A 134 -10.27 -10.79 -1.62
CA GLY A 134 -9.39 -9.70 -1.19
C GLY A 134 -9.76 -8.34 -1.77
N ASN A 135 -9.10 -7.31 -1.25
CA ASN A 135 -9.14 -5.99 -1.87
C ASN A 135 -8.38 -6.02 -3.20
N GLY A 136 -9.05 -5.72 -4.31
CA GLY A 136 -8.48 -5.92 -5.64
C GLY A 136 -7.26 -5.08 -5.95
N TYR A 137 -7.18 -3.88 -5.39
CA TYR A 137 -5.98 -3.07 -5.51
C TYR A 137 -4.80 -3.62 -4.70
N ALA A 138 -5.06 -4.06 -3.47
CA ALA A 138 -4.04 -4.71 -2.65
C ALA A 138 -3.49 -5.96 -3.35
N VAL A 139 -4.37 -6.74 -4.00
CA VAL A 139 -4.00 -7.89 -4.83
C VAL A 139 -3.13 -7.47 -6.02
N LEU A 140 -3.50 -6.43 -6.76
CA LEU A 140 -2.69 -5.98 -7.90
C LEU A 140 -1.32 -5.45 -7.47
N ILE A 141 -1.24 -4.73 -6.35
CA ILE A 141 0.04 -4.28 -5.76
C ILE A 141 0.90 -5.49 -5.42
N ALA A 142 0.34 -6.46 -4.71
CA ALA A 142 1.03 -7.70 -4.36
C ALA A 142 1.49 -8.46 -5.61
N ALA A 143 0.63 -8.60 -6.62
CA ALA A 143 0.99 -9.22 -7.90
C ALA A 143 2.16 -8.50 -8.57
N GLY A 144 2.20 -7.18 -8.51
CA GLY A 144 3.31 -6.38 -9.04
C GLY A 144 4.66 -6.64 -8.36
N MET A 145 4.66 -7.11 -7.11
CA MET A 145 5.88 -7.41 -6.36
C MET A 145 6.41 -8.83 -6.61
N ILE A 146 5.57 -9.76 -7.09
CA ILE A 146 5.93 -11.17 -7.28
C ILE A 146 7.10 -11.36 -8.26
N PRO A 147 7.14 -10.70 -9.45
CA PRO A 147 8.25 -10.88 -10.39
C PRO A 147 9.59 -10.47 -9.79
N ASP A 148 9.60 -9.42 -8.98
CA ASP A 148 10.83 -8.92 -8.36
C ASP A 148 11.32 -9.89 -7.27
N MET A 149 10.40 -10.52 -6.52
CA MET A 149 10.76 -11.63 -5.62
C MET A 149 11.29 -12.86 -6.36
N ALA A 150 10.70 -13.21 -7.50
CA ALA A 150 11.14 -14.36 -8.30
C ALA A 150 12.54 -14.13 -8.89
N ARG A 151 12.79 -12.93 -9.44
CA ARG A 151 14.12 -12.52 -9.93
C ARG A 151 15.15 -12.50 -8.82
N PHE A 152 14.77 -12.03 -7.62
CA PHE A 152 15.64 -12.13 -6.46
C PHE A 152 15.98 -13.58 -6.13
N GLY A 153 15.01 -14.49 -6.09
CA GLY A 153 15.26 -15.91 -5.85
C GLY A 153 16.23 -16.54 -6.85
N GLN A 154 16.23 -16.08 -8.10
CA GLN A 154 17.21 -16.50 -9.11
C GLN A 154 18.61 -15.92 -8.84
N ARG A 155 18.70 -14.62 -8.51
CA ARG A 155 19.98 -13.95 -8.20
C ARG A 155 20.59 -14.44 -6.89
N ALA A 156 19.76 -14.79 -5.91
CA ALA A 156 20.20 -15.33 -4.63
C ALA A 156 20.96 -16.66 -4.77
N LYS A 157 20.80 -17.38 -5.89
CA LYS A 157 21.61 -18.58 -6.19
C LYS A 157 23.08 -18.27 -6.48
N ALA A 158 23.39 -17.01 -6.83
CA ALA A 158 24.75 -16.55 -7.09
C ALA A 158 25.42 -15.94 -5.84
N LEU A 159 24.70 -15.85 -4.72
CA LEU A 159 25.28 -15.43 -3.43
C LEU A 159 26.09 -16.57 -2.82
N ASP A 160 27.12 -16.22 -2.04
CA ASP A 160 27.76 -17.17 -1.14
C ASP A 160 26.73 -17.75 -0.15
N SER A 161 26.92 -19.02 0.25
CA SER A 161 25.96 -19.75 1.11
C SER A 161 25.59 -18.95 2.36
N ASP A 162 26.58 -18.34 3.00
CA ASP A 162 26.42 -17.64 4.27
C ASP A 162 25.64 -16.34 4.10
N GLN A 163 25.90 -15.62 3.00
CA GLN A 163 25.15 -14.40 2.64
C GLN A 163 23.70 -14.74 2.29
N ALA A 164 23.48 -15.80 1.52
CA ALA A 164 22.13 -16.26 1.16
C ALA A 164 21.31 -16.63 2.40
N VAL A 165 21.89 -17.40 3.33
CA VAL A 165 21.26 -17.77 4.60
C VAL A 165 20.91 -16.52 5.41
N LEU A 166 21.87 -15.61 5.58
CA LEU A 166 21.67 -14.38 6.34
C LEU A 166 20.51 -13.54 5.77
N VAL A 167 20.46 -13.37 4.46
CA VAL A 167 19.38 -12.64 3.78
C VAL A 167 18.02 -13.30 3.99
N LEU A 168 17.96 -14.63 3.88
CA LEU A 168 16.72 -15.38 4.14
C LEU A 168 16.28 -15.25 5.59
N VAL A 169 17.20 -15.26 6.56
CA VAL A 169 16.88 -15.04 7.98
C VAL A 169 16.31 -13.64 8.20
N VAL A 170 16.89 -12.60 7.60
CA VAL A 170 16.38 -11.24 7.72
C VAL A 170 14.99 -11.10 7.10
N LEU A 171 14.78 -11.63 5.89
CA LEU A 171 13.46 -11.64 5.24
C LEU A 171 12.42 -12.40 6.09
N ALA A 172 12.76 -13.58 6.59
CA ALA A 172 11.89 -14.36 7.47
C ALA A 172 11.56 -13.59 8.76
N SER A 173 12.54 -12.90 9.33
CA SER A 173 12.38 -12.06 10.53
C SER A 173 11.44 -10.88 10.26
N VAL A 174 11.56 -10.22 9.10
CA VAL A 174 10.63 -9.16 8.68
C VAL A 174 9.21 -9.72 8.55
N VAL A 175 9.01 -10.83 7.84
CA VAL A 175 7.69 -11.47 7.68
C VAL A 175 7.09 -11.83 9.05
N ALA A 176 7.88 -12.44 9.93
CA ALA A 176 7.44 -12.82 11.26
C ALA A 176 7.08 -11.59 12.11
N ALA A 177 7.95 -10.57 12.16
CA ALA A 177 7.70 -9.33 12.89
C ALA A 177 6.45 -8.61 12.37
N SER A 178 6.31 -8.47 11.05
CA SER A 178 5.11 -7.91 10.41
C SER A 178 3.86 -8.69 10.78
N GLY A 179 3.89 -10.02 10.70
CA GLY A 179 2.77 -10.87 11.07
C GLY A 179 2.37 -10.73 12.54
N LEU A 180 3.34 -10.65 13.44
CA LEU A 180 3.11 -10.44 14.88
C LEU A 180 2.52 -9.06 15.17
N VAL A 181 3.05 -8.00 14.56
CA VAL A 181 2.58 -6.62 14.75
C VAL A 181 1.17 -6.44 14.18
N LEU A 182 0.93 -6.90 12.96
CA LEU A 182 -0.37 -6.78 12.30
C LEU A 182 -1.48 -7.53 13.06
N ARG A 183 -1.17 -8.70 13.64
CA ARG A 183 -2.11 -9.49 14.47
C ARG A 183 -2.15 -9.08 15.94
N ALA A 184 -1.39 -8.07 16.38
CA ALA A 184 -1.35 -7.68 17.79
C ALA A 184 -2.74 -7.29 18.33
N HIS A 185 -3.57 -6.62 17.52
CA HIS A 185 -4.92 -6.21 17.89
C HIS A 185 -5.84 -7.39 18.25
N GLU A 186 -5.68 -8.53 17.58
CA GLU A 186 -6.48 -9.73 17.85
C GLU A 186 -6.15 -10.31 19.24
N ARG A 187 -4.87 -10.25 19.63
CA ARG A 187 -4.42 -10.67 20.97
C ARG A 187 -4.87 -9.70 22.06
N ASP A 188 -4.83 -8.40 21.77
CA ASP A 188 -5.32 -7.38 22.71
C ASP A 188 -6.82 -7.57 22.94
N GLN A 189 -7.60 -7.86 21.88
CA GLN A 189 -9.02 -8.19 22.00
C GLN A 189 -9.28 -9.44 22.87
N GLN A 190 -8.50 -10.51 22.69
CA GLN A 190 -8.61 -11.72 23.51
C GLN A 190 -8.31 -11.49 25.00
N ARG A 191 -7.53 -10.45 25.31
CA ARG A 191 -7.20 -10.04 26.68
C ARG A 191 -8.19 -9.05 27.28
N GLY A 192 -9.28 -8.72 26.57
CA GLY A 192 -10.24 -7.70 27.00
C GLY A 192 -9.69 -6.28 26.99
N LEU A 193 -8.57 -6.03 26.29
CA LEU A 193 -8.02 -4.69 26.10
C LEU A 193 -8.68 -4.05 24.87
N THR A 194 -8.74 -2.72 24.83
CA THR A 194 -9.23 -2.02 23.65
C THR A 194 -8.31 -2.29 22.46
N PRO A 195 -8.80 -2.94 21.39
CA PRO A 195 -7.96 -3.32 20.27
C PRO A 195 -7.55 -2.07 19.47
N ILE A 196 -6.24 -1.85 19.37
CA ILE A 196 -5.66 -0.82 18.50
C ILE A 196 -4.88 -1.53 17.39
N ARG A 197 -5.24 -1.26 16.14
CA ARG A 197 -4.51 -1.81 14.99
C ARG A 197 -3.12 -1.20 14.89
N LEU A 198 -2.13 -2.07 14.75
CA LEU A 198 -0.72 -1.70 14.54
C LEU A 198 -0.29 -2.04 13.10
N PRO A 199 0.71 -1.33 12.54
CA PRO A 199 1.30 -0.11 13.07
C PRO A 199 0.34 1.09 12.93
N ILE A 200 0.25 1.94 13.95
CA ILE A 200 -0.64 3.11 13.95
C ILE A 200 -0.33 4.07 12.79
N THR A 201 0.96 4.19 12.48
CA THR A 201 1.52 5.08 11.46
C THR A 201 1.47 4.49 10.05
N GLY A 202 1.16 3.20 9.93
CA GLY A 202 1.53 2.43 8.75
C GLY A 202 3.04 2.35 8.55
N ILE A 203 3.42 1.95 7.34
CA ILE A 203 4.78 2.01 6.80
C ILE A 203 5.01 3.21 5.87
N VAL A 204 4.03 4.12 5.75
CA VAL A 204 4.11 5.37 4.96
C VAL A 204 5.36 6.20 5.25
N PRO A 205 5.84 6.34 6.51
CA PRO A 205 7.08 7.08 6.78
C PRO A 205 8.30 6.55 6.01
N LEU A 206 8.33 5.25 5.69
CA LEU A 206 9.40 4.65 4.88
C LEU A 206 9.33 5.14 3.42
N ASP A 207 8.14 5.20 2.84
CA ASP A 207 7.93 5.69 1.46
C ASP A 207 8.23 7.18 1.35
N LEU A 208 7.78 7.97 2.33
CA LEU A 208 8.04 9.42 2.33
C LEU A 208 9.55 9.69 2.34
N LEU A 209 10.30 8.90 3.11
CA LEU A 209 11.74 9.01 3.16
C LEU A 209 12.38 8.67 1.81
N ALA A 210 11.95 7.55 1.20
CA ALA A 210 12.42 7.15 -0.12
C ALA A 210 12.15 8.25 -1.16
N LEU A 211 10.97 8.87 -1.12
CA LEU A 211 10.63 9.98 -2.00
C LEU A 211 11.49 11.22 -1.74
N VAL A 212 11.67 11.62 -0.48
CA VAL A 212 12.50 12.79 -0.12
C VAL A 212 13.95 12.61 -0.57
N PHE A 213 14.49 11.39 -0.51
CA PHE A 213 15.84 11.11 -0.99
C PHE A 213 15.92 10.89 -2.52
N ALA A 214 14.86 10.38 -3.15
CA ALA A 214 14.82 10.16 -4.59
C ALA A 214 14.50 11.42 -5.40
N LEU A 215 13.76 12.37 -4.81
CA LEU A 215 13.28 13.56 -5.49
C LEU A 215 14.40 14.52 -5.92
N PRO A 216 15.40 14.88 -5.09
CA PRO A 216 16.48 15.77 -5.53
C PRO A 216 17.28 15.21 -6.71
N PRO A 217 17.72 13.92 -6.71
CA PRO A 217 18.32 13.30 -7.90
C PRO A 217 17.41 13.34 -9.12
N ALA A 218 16.11 13.05 -8.96
CA ALA A 218 15.15 13.08 -10.05
C ALA A 218 14.95 14.50 -10.61
N LEU A 219 14.85 15.52 -9.75
CA LEU A 219 14.73 16.92 -10.18
C LEU A 219 16.00 17.42 -10.84
N HIS A 220 17.17 17.03 -10.33
CA HIS A 220 18.44 17.41 -10.93
C HIS A 220 18.62 16.77 -12.29
N THR A 221 18.33 15.47 -12.47
CA THR A 221 18.40 14.81 -13.79
C THR A 221 17.44 15.43 -14.79
N LEU A 222 16.31 16.01 -14.33
CA LEU A 222 15.40 16.78 -15.17
C LEU A 222 15.93 18.18 -15.52
N ALA A 223 16.59 18.87 -14.59
CA ALA A 223 17.06 20.24 -14.78
C ALA A 223 18.46 20.32 -15.43
N PHE A 224 19.31 19.33 -15.19
CA PHE A 224 20.71 19.30 -15.57
C PHE A 224 21.09 17.89 -16.04
N PRO A 225 21.66 17.75 -17.25
CA PRO A 225 22.10 16.46 -17.79
C PRO A 225 23.38 15.90 -17.13
N MET A 226 23.83 16.47 -16.00
CA MET A 226 25.03 16.00 -15.29
C MET A 226 24.71 14.90 -14.27
N PRO A 227 25.61 13.92 -14.06
CA PRO A 227 25.39 12.82 -13.12
C PRO A 227 25.35 13.34 -11.67
N PHE A 228 24.27 13.00 -10.95
CA PHE A 228 24.02 13.41 -9.56
C PHE A 228 25.01 12.83 -8.53
N GLY A 229 25.86 11.89 -8.95
CA GLY A 229 26.78 11.14 -8.09
C GLY A 229 27.80 11.98 -7.32
N HIS A 230 27.93 13.28 -7.62
CA HIS A 230 28.87 14.19 -6.94
C HIS A 230 28.24 15.02 -5.82
N LEU A 231 26.91 15.09 -5.69
CA LEU A 231 26.24 16.04 -4.77
C LEU A 231 25.76 15.43 -3.45
N LEU A 232 25.61 14.10 -3.37
CA LEU A 232 25.41 13.41 -2.11
C LEU A 232 26.40 12.25 -2.02
N PRO A 233 27.46 12.32 -1.19
CA PRO A 233 28.00 11.10 -0.63
C PRO A 233 26.85 10.49 0.18
N MET A 234 26.15 9.52 -0.39
CA MET A 234 25.29 8.63 0.41
C MET A 234 26.20 8.08 1.50
N ILE A 235 26.07 8.57 2.74
CA ILE A 235 26.96 8.24 3.84
C ILE A 235 27.01 6.71 3.93
N PRO A 236 28.08 6.06 3.45
CA PRO A 236 28.10 4.62 3.38
C PRO A 236 28.19 4.08 4.81
N GLY A 237 27.52 2.96 5.07
CA GLY A 237 27.61 2.26 6.35
C GLY A 237 26.64 2.75 7.43
N TRP A 238 26.93 2.34 8.67
CA TRP A 238 26.00 2.41 9.79
C TRP A 238 25.61 3.84 10.21
N GLY A 239 26.47 4.83 9.98
CA GLY A 239 26.15 6.23 10.26
C GLY A 239 25.00 6.76 9.41
N GLY A 240 24.97 6.41 8.12
CA GLY A 240 23.85 6.73 7.23
C GLY A 240 22.57 6.01 7.64
N ALA A 241 22.68 4.72 8.01
CA ALA A 241 21.54 3.94 8.49
C ALA A 241 20.91 4.52 9.78
N LEU A 242 21.73 4.98 10.73
CA LEU A 242 21.26 5.64 11.96
C LEU A 242 20.58 6.98 11.67
N LEU A 243 21.14 7.79 10.76
CA LEU A 243 20.51 9.04 10.33
C LEU A 243 19.14 8.78 9.70
N VAL A 244 19.10 7.82 8.75
CA VAL A 244 17.86 7.39 8.08
C VAL A 244 16.85 6.87 9.10
N ALA A 245 17.25 6.02 10.04
CA ALA A 245 16.38 5.51 11.11
C ALA A 245 15.82 6.64 11.99
N SER A 246 16.64 7.64 12.32
CA SER A 246 16.22 8.80 13.10
C SER A 246 15.19 9.65 12.35
N VAL A 247 15.43 9.93 11.06
CA VAL A 247 14.48 10.67 10.22
C VAL A 247 13.17 9.90 10.04
N VAL A 248 13.23 8.58 9.81
CA VAL A 248 12.04 7.73 9.73
C VAL A 248 11.28 7.70 11.05
N SER A 249 11.97 7.64 12.18
CA SER A 249 11.34 7.68 13.51
C SER A 249 10.57 8.98 13.71
N LEU A 250 11.20 10.11 13.38
CA LEU A 250 10.58 11.44 13.45
C LEU A 250 9.37 11.53 12.50
N ALA A 251 9.53 11.10 11.24
CA ALA A 251 8.45 11.05 10.27
C ALA A 251 7.32 10.12 10.73
N GLY A 252 7.64 9.02 11.40
CA GLY A 252 6.69 8.10 12.03
C GLY A 252 5.90 8.78 13.14
N VAL A 253 6.55 9.53 14.03
CA VAL A 253 5.85 10.33 15.06
C VAL A 253 4.89 11.32 14.40
N ILE A 254 5.35 12.07 13.39
CA ILE A 254 4.52 13.04 12.67
C ILE A 254 3.34 12.34 12.00
N ALA A 255 3.58 11.22 11.31
CA ALA A 255 2.54 10.41 10.68
C ALA A 255 1.53 9.88 11.70
N ALA A 256 1.96 9.49 12.91
CA ALA A 256 1.06 9.04 13.96
C ALA A 256 0.10 10.16 14.39
N LEU A 257 0.62 11.37 14.56
CA LEU A 257 -0.18 12.53 14.94
C LEU A 257 -1.23 12.87 13.88
N ILE A 258 -0.92 12.66 12.60
CA ILE A 258 -1.82 12.94 11.48
C ILE A 258 -2.86 11.81 11.31
N PHE A 259 -2.42 10.54 11.29
CA PHE A 259 -3.28 9.41 10.92
C PHE A 259 -4.02 8.77 12.09
N PHE A 260 -3.57 9.01 13.31
CA PHE A 260 -4.18 8.49 14.52
C PHE A 260 -4.49 9.62 15.51
N PRO A 261 -5.58 10.35 15.27
CA PRO A 261 -6.06 11.36 16.21
C PRO A 261 -6.58 10.65 17.48
N SER A 262 -5.69 10.43 18.45
CA SER A 262 -5.96 9.68 19.69
C SER A 262 -7.21 10.17 20.42
N ARG A 263 -7.49 11.48 20.38
CA ARG A 263 -8.71 12.09 20.94
C ARG A 263 -9.98 11.58 20.28
N ARG A 264 -10.05 11.58 18.94
CA ARG A 264 -11.22 11.08 18.19
C ARG A 264 -11.42 9.59 18.42
N HIS A 265 -10.32 8.83 18.39
CA HIS A 265 -10.36 7.41 18.73
C HIS A 265 -10.93 7.19 20.15
N ALA A 266 -10.53 8.01 21.11
CA ALA A 266 -11.08 7.97 22.47
C ALA A 266 -12.56 8.31 22.56
N GLU A 267 -13.02 9.32 21.83
CA GLU A 267 -14.43 9.72 21.79
C GLU A 267 -15.32 8.58 21.27
N LEU A 268 -14.84 7.82 20.29
CA LEU A 268 -15.59 6.69 19.73
C LEU A 268 -15.75 5.53 20.70
N TRP A 269 -14.67 5.16 21.39
CA TRP A 269 -14.72 4.12 22.41
C TRP A 269 -15.55 4.56 23.62
N ARG A 270 -15.48 5.84 24.00
CA ARG A 270 -16.36 6.43 25.02
C ARG A 270 -17.83 6.32 24.66
N GLY A 271 -18.18 6.56 23.39
CA GLY A 271 -19.55 6.36 22.90
C GLY A 271 -20.05 4.92 23.06
N MET A 272 -19.14 3.94 23.16
CA MET A 272 -19.46 2.54 23.43
C MET A 272 -19.42 2.15 24.92
N GLY A 273 -19.18 3.10 25.83
CA GLY A 273 -19.07 2.85 27.27
C GLY A 273 -17.74 2.23 27.72
N GLU A 274 -16.72 2.18 26.85
CA GLU A 274 -15.41 1.59 27.15
C GLU A 274 -14.34 2.70 27.15
N VAL A 275 -13.73 2.99 28.31
CA VAL A 275 -12.83 4.17 28.44
C VAL A 275 -11.53 3.89 29.20
N LEU A 276 -11.49 2.85 30.03
CA LEU A 276 -10.40 2.69 30.98
C LEU A 276 -9.09 2.30 30.27
N GLY A 277 -8.10 3.18 30.34
CA GLY A 277 -6.72 2.91 29.92
C GLY A 277 -6.38 3.23 28.46
N LEU A 278 -7.29 3.82 27.68
CA LEU A 278 -7.06 4.06 26.25
C LEU A 278 -5.86 5.00 25.98
N GLU A 279 -5.63 5.99 26.83
CA GLU A 279 -4.46 6.88 26.67
C GLU A 279 -3.15 6.11 26.82
N ARG A 280 -3.06 5.25 27.84
CA ARG A 280 -1.89 4.40 28.08
C ARG A 280 -1.68 3.41 26.93
N GLN A 281 -2.75 2.79 26.45
CA GLN A 281 -2.70 1.87 25.31
C GLN A 281 -2.29 2.59 24.02
N SER A 282 -2.79 3.80 23.78
CA SER A 282 -2.42 4.61 22.62
C SER A 282 -0.93 4.97 22.63
N LYS A 283 -0.39 5.40 23.79
CA LYS A 283 1.05 5.68 23.94
C LYS A 283 1.88 4.43 23.67
N LEU A 284 1.48 3.30 24.24
CA LEU A 284 2.19 2.03 24.08
C LEU A 284 2.13 1.50 22.64
N ALA A 285 0.99 1.67 21.97
CA ALA A 285 0.81 1.33 20.56
C ALA A 285 1.64 2.23 19.63
N LEU A 286 1.79 3.52 19.96
CA LEU A 286 2.70 4.44 19.27
C LEU A 286 4.16 3.99 19.43
N THR A 287 4.60 3.71 20.67
CA THR A 287 5.96 3.22 20.94
C THR A 287 6.25 1.93 20.17
N ARG A 288 5.33 0.96 20.18
CA ARG A 288 5.46 -0.28 19.40
C ARG A 288 5.56 -0.01 17.89
N SER A 289 4.79 0.94 17.37
CA SER A 289 4.83 1.32 15.95
C SER A 289 6.17 1.95 15.57
N ILE A 290 6.70 2.84 16.40
CA ILE A 290 8.01 3.48 16.19
C ILE A 290 9.12 2.41 16.23
N LEU A 291 9.15 1.56 17.27
CA LEU A 291 10.14 0.49 17.38
C LEU A 291 10.09 -0.45 16.18
N TYR A 292 8.89 -0.80 15.72
CA TYR A 292 8.71 -1.60 14.52
C TYR A 292 9.26 -0.90 13.27
N LEU A 293 8.97 0.38 13.06
CA LEU A 293 9.52 1.15 11.95
C LEU A 293 11.05 1.24 12.00
N CYS A 294 11.64 1.50 13.17
CA CYS A 294 13.09 1.47 13.36
C CYS A 294 13.67 0.12 12.94
N ALA A 295 13.08 -0.98 13.41
CA ALA A 295 13.52 -2.32 13.06
C ALA A 295 13.45 -2.58 11.55
N LEU A 296 12.41 -2.10 10.87
CA LEU A 296 12.30 -2.19 9.41
C LEU A 296 13.38 -1.38 8.69
N VAL A 297 13.72 -0.19 9.17
CA VAL A 297 14.82 0.62 8.59
C VAL A 297 16.16 -0.08 8.78
N PHE A 298 16.45 -0.58 9.97
CA PHE A 298 17.68 -1.32 10.22
C PHE A 298 17.75 -2.58 9.38
N ALA A 299 16.66 -3.33 9.24
CA ALA A 299 16.59 -4.48 8.35
C ALA A 299 16.86 -4.07 6.89
N GLY A 300 16.28 -2.95 6.43
CA GLY A 300 16.50 -2.45 5.07
C GLY A 300 17.93 -2.01 4.83
N ALA A 301 18.52 -1.26 5.76
CA ALA A 301 19.92 -0.83 5.69
C ALA A 301 20.86 -2.03 5.73
N PHE A 302 20.61 -2.99 6.62
CA PHE A 302 21.39 -4.21 6.73
C PHE A 302 21.34 -5.01 5.42
N MET A 303 20.15 -5.17 4.83
CA MET A 303 19.97 -5.83 3.54
C MET A 303 20.74 -5.09 2.44
N ALA A 304 20.66 -3.76 2.38
CA ALA A 304 21.39 -2.96 1.40
C ALA A 304 22.92 -3.14 1.54
N THR A 305 23.46 -3.19 2.75
CA THR A 305 24.90 -3.36 3.00
C THR A 305 25.38 -4.79 2.81
N ALA A 306 24.58 -5.78 3.23
CA ALA A 306 24.94 -7.19 3.17
C ALA A 306 24.86 -7.75 1.76
N GLN A 307 24.00 -7.18 0.91
CA GLN A 307 23.65 -7.85 -0.32
C GLN A 307 24.60 -7.59 -1.47
N GLY A 308 25.08 -6.37 -1.73
CA GLY A 308 25.80 -6.07 -3.00
C GLY A 308 25.03 -6.42 -4.30
N VAL A 309 23.88 -7.09 -4.19
CA VAL A 309 23.05 -7.65 -5.25
C VAL A 309 21.91 -6.69 -5.45
N ALA A 310 21.96 -5.98 -6.57
CA ALA A 310 20.86 -5.19 -7.06
C ALA A 310 19.58 -6.06 -7.16
N GLY A 311 18.47 -5.55 -6.61
CA GLY A 311 17.12 -6.09 -6.81
C GLY A 311 16.65 -7.16 -5.82
N ALA A 312 17.10 -7.12 -4.56
CA ALA A 312 16.40 -7.82 -3.49
C ALA A 312 15.02 -7.21 -3.19
N PRO A 313 14.07 -7.99 -2.63
CA PRO A 313 12.77 -7.47 -2.22
C PRO A 313 13.00 -6.42 -1.15
N THR A 314 12.42 -5.25 -1.34
CA THR A 314 12.49 -4.20 -0.32
C THR A 314 11.75 -4.68 0.93
N VAL A 315 12.22 -4.23 2.11
CA VAL A 315 11.51 -4.48 3.37
C VAL A 315 10.05 -4.04 3.26
N TYR A 316 9.81 -2.92 2.57
CA TYR A 316 8.48 -2.43 2.24
C TYR A 316 7.61 -3.46 1.50
N ALA A 317 8.10 -4.01 0.39
CA ALA A 317 7.36 -5.01 -0.39
C ALA A 317 7.05 -6.26 0.45
N THR A 318 8.01 -6.71 1.27
CA THR A 318 7.83 -7.85 2.17
C THR A 318 6.73 -7.61 3.21
N VAL A 319 6.67 -6.42 3.80
CA VAL A 319 5.61 -6.05 4.76
C VAL A 319 4.24 -6.03 4.06
N LEU A 320 4.15 -5.45 2.87
CA LEU A 320 2.89 -5.38 2.13
C LEU A 320 2.39 -6.76 1.70
N LEU A 321 3.26 -7.60 1.15
CA LEU A 321 2.91 -8.98 0.79
C LEU A 321 2.44 -9.77 2.00
N THR A 322 3.08 -9.57 3.16
CA THR A 322 2.63 -10.17 4.42
C THR A 322 1.22 -9.69 4.79
N ALA A 323 0.98 -8.37 4.72
CA ALA A 323 -0.32 -7.79 5.04
C ALA A 323 -1.44 -8.28 4.10
N VAL A 324 -1.19 -8.29 2.79
CA VAL A 324 -2.13 -8.81 1.79
C VAL A 324 -2.37 -10.30 1.99
N GLY A 325 -1.32 -11.10 2.19
CA GLY A 325 -1.44 -12.54 2.44
C GLY A 325 -2.28 -12.85 3.68
N LEU A 326 -2.12 -12.07 4.76
CA LEU A 326 -2.94 -12.18 5.96
C LEU A 326 -4.41 -11.84 5.71
N ASP A 327 -4.70 -10.79 4.94
CA ASP A 327 -6.07 -10.42 4.58
C ASP A 327 -6.74 -11.50 3.72
N LEU A 328 -6.05 -11.99 2.67
CA LEU A 328 -6.54 -13.07 1.81
C LEU A 328 -6.80 -14.35 2.60
N LEU A 329 -5.88 -14.74 3.49
CA LEU A 329 -6.06 -15.93 4.32
C LEU A 329 -7.24 -15.80 5.27
N ARG A 330 -7.45 -14.62 5.86
CA ARG A 330 -8.57 -14.35 6.76
C ARG A 330 -9.90 -14.41 6.03
N GLU A 331 -9.99 -13.76 4.88
CA GLU A 331 -11.19 -13.75 4.04
C GLU A 331 -11.53 -15.15 3.52
N TRP A 332 -10.54 -15.89 3.04
CA TRP A 332 -10.71 -17.29 2.64
C TRP A 332 -11.28 -18.14 3.76
N LYS A 333 -10.70 -18.07 4.96
CA LYS A 333 -11.17 -18.83 6.12
C LYS A 333 -12.59 -18.43 6.52
N ALA A 334 -12.93 -17.15 6.43
CA ALA A 334 -14.28 -16.66 6.71
C ALA A 334 -15.31 -17.24 5.74
N HIS A 335 -15.03 -17.26 4.43
CA HIS A 335 -15.93 -17.84 3.45
C HIS A 335 -16.06 -19.37 3.55
N LEU A 336 -15.00 -20.07 3.98
CA LEU A 336 -15.09 -21.49 4.28
C LEU A 336 -15.97 -21.77 5.50
N ALA A 337 -15.88 -20.93 6.53
CA ALA A 337 -16.68 -21.07 7.74
C ALA A 337 -18.15 -20.71 7.49
N ASP A 338 -18.42 -19.71 6.66
CA ASP A 338 -19.76 -19.25 6.34
C ASP A 338 -19.88 -18.75 4.88
N PRO A 339 -20.42 -19.58 3.97
CA PRO A 339 -20.64 -19.19 2.57
C PRO A 339 -21.71 -18.10 2.39
N SER A 340 -22.52 -17.81 3.40
CA SER A 340 -23.62 -16.82 3.34
C SER A 340 -23.16 -15.38 3.54
N LEU A 341 -21.87 -15.17 3.83
CA LEU A 341 -21.29 -13.85 4.04
C LEU A 341 -21.50 -12.95 2.82
N VAL A 342 -22.04 -11.77 3.08
CA VAL A 342 -22.28 -10.71 2.10
C VAL A 342 -21.75 -9.39 2.62
N ARG A 343 -21.34 -8.51 1.70
CA ARG A 343 -20.82 -7.19 2.05
C ARG A 343 -21.94 -6.27 2.55
N ALA A 344 -21.84 -5.87 3.82
CA ALA A 344 -22.73 -4.90 4.45
C ALA A 344 -22.34 -3.45 4.11
N GLY A 345 -21.04 -3.16 4.08
CA GLY A 345 -20.55 -1.81 3.86
C GLY A 345 -19.03 -1.69 3.87
N VAL A 346 -18.57 -0.45 4.03
CA VAL A 346 -17.15 -0.10 4.07
C VAL A 346 -16.85 0.86 5.21
N VAL A 347 -15.69 0.66 5.82
CA VAL A 347 -15.07 1.55 6.80
C VAL A 347 -13.74 2.01 6.22
N ARG A 348 -13.60 3.31 5.96
CA ARG A 348 -12.39 3.87 5.33
C ARG A 348 -11.29 4.18 6.35
N GLN A 349 -11.70 4.44 7.59
CA GLN A 349 -10.82 4.86 8.68
C GLN A 349 -10.43 3.64 9.51
N ILE A 350 -9.14 3.31 9.49
CA ILE A 350 -8.63 2.08 10.12
C ILE A 350 -8.93 2.01 11.62
N TRP A 351 -8.85 3.14 12.32
CA TRP A 351 -9.12 3.23 13.75
C TRP A 351 -10.60 3.01 14.09
N ALA A 352 -11.52 3.13 13.13
CA ALA A 352 -12.94 2.94 13.38
C ALA A 352 -13.43 1.51 13.10
N VAL A 353 -12.58 0.70 12.48
CA VAL A 353 -12.92 -0.69 12.13
C VAL A 353 -13.28 -1.46 13.39
N GLU A 354 -12.45 -1.38 14.43
CA GLU A 354 -12.67 -2.15 15.65
C GLU A 354 -13.94 -1.71 16.41
N VAL A 355 -14.20 -0.41 16.47
CA VAL A 355 -15.45 0.14 17.04
C VAL A 355 -16.67 -0.38 16.28
N THR A 356 -16.59 -0.38 14.95
CA THR A 356 -17.66 -0.89 14.08
C THR A 356 -17.89 -2.38 14.28
N LEU A 357 -16.81 -3.18 14.35
CA LEU A 357 -16.89 -4.61 14.60
C LEU A 357 -17.46 -4.91 15.99
N ALA A 358 -17.04 -4.17 17.02
CA ALA A 358 -17.55 -4.32 18.38
C ALA A 358 -19.06 -3.99 18.45
N ARG A 359 -19.51 -2.90 17.81
CA ARG A 359 -20.92 -2.53 17.75
C ARG A 359 -21.78 -3.62 17.08
N LEU A 360 -21.33 -4.16 15.94
CA LEU A 360 -22.04 -5.24 15.25
C LEU A 360 -22.09 -6.52 16.09
N ARG A 361 -20.98 -6.89 16.75
CA ARG A 361 -20.93 -8.07 17.63
C ARG A 361 -21.85 -7.93 18.85
N ARG A 362 -22.00 -6.73 19.41
CA ARG A 362 -22.95 -6.47 20.52
C ARG A 362 -24.41 -6.61 20.09
N ALA A 363 -24.69 -6.45 18.80
CA ALA A 363 -25.99 -6.73 18.21
C ALA A 363 -26.15 -8.22 17.79
N ASP A 364 -25.27 -9.10 18.26
CA ASP A 364 -25.24 -10.53 17.94
C ASP A 364 -25.08 -10.83 16.43
N ILE A 365 -24.39 -9.94 15.70
CA ILE A 365 -24.12 -10.10 14.27
C ILE A 365 -22.72 -10.68 14.09
N ALA A 366 -22.64 -11.89 13.51
CA ALA A 366 -21.39 -12.45 13.05
C ALA A 366 -20.79 -11.57 11.93
N VAL A 367 -19.60 -11.05 12.16
CA VAL A 367 -18.97 -10.03 11.31
C VAL A 367 -17.50 -10.31 11.07
N VAL A 368 -17.08 -10.07 9.82
CA VAL A 368 -15.68 -10.16 9.38
C VAL A 368 -15.29 -8.85 8.69
N ALA A 369 -14.12 -8.33 9.05
CA ALA A 369 -13.47 -7.23 8.32
C ALA A 369 -12.42 -7.81 7.36
N THR A 370 -12.45 -7.38 6.10
CA THR A 370 -11.45 -7.74 5.07
C THR A 370 -10.66 -6.51 4.64
N GLY A 371 -9.38 -6.70 4.25
CA GLY A 371 -8.47 -5.60 3.91
C GLY A 371 -7.92 -4.82 5.10
N GLY A 372 -8.17 -5.29 6.33
CA GLY A 372 -7.81 -4.60 7.56
C GLY A 372 -6.30 -4.59 7.85
N PHE A 373 -5.56 -5.62 7.43
CA PHE A 373 -4.12 -5.68 7.62
C PHE A 373 -3.37 -4.80 6.61
N PHE A 374 -3.74 -4.89 5.33
CA PHE A 374 -3.20 -4.03 4.28
C PHE A 374 -3.47 -2.56 4.58
N ARG A 375 -4.69 -2.23 5.02
CA ARG A 375 -5.05 -0.87 5.44
C ARG A 375 -4.23 -0.39 6.64
N ALA A 376 -3.94 -1.25 7.60
CA ALA A 376 -3.09 -0.90 8.74
C ALA A 376 -1.64 -0.64 8.31
N ALA A 377 -1.11 -1.39 7.33
CA ALA A 377 0.19 -1.10 6.75
C ALA A 377 0.18 0.23 5.97
N LEU A 378 -0.92 0.55 5.28
CA LEU A 378 -1.03 1.73 4.41
C LEU A 378 -2.24 2.62 4.76
N PRO A 379 -2.17 3.42 5.85
CA PRO A 379 -3.28 4.24 6.33
C PRO A 379 -3.66 5.40 5.39
N LEU A 380 -2.81 5.76 4.41
CA LEU A 380 -3.10 6.80 3.41
C LEU A 380 -3.95 6.37 2.21
N PHE A 381 -4.46 5.14 2.19
CA PHE A 381 -5.21 4.54 1.07
C PHE A 381 -6.71 4.30 1.36
N GLY A 382 -7.38 5.21 2.09
CA GLY A 382 -8.75 5.00 2.56
C GLY A 382 -9.78 5.05 1.45
N ALA A 383 -9.52 5.84 0.41
CA ALA A 383 -10.33 5.84 -0.79
C ALA A 383 -10.16 4.58 -1.65
N PHE A 384 -8.97 3.98 -1.62
CA PHE A 384 -8.52 2.98 -2.56
C PHE A 384 -8.69 1.54 -2.05
N ALA A 385 -8.28 1.31 -0.81
CA ALA A 385 -8.38 0.01 -0.15
C ALA A 385 -9.21 0.13 1.13
N PRO A 386 -10.52 0.44 1.04
CA PRO A 386 -11.36 0.50 2.22
C PRO A 386 -11.42 -0.87 2.90
N VAL A 387 -11.63 -0.86 4.22
CA VAL A 387 -11.91 -2.10 4.95
C VAL A 387 -13.36 -2.46 4.72
N GLU A 388 -13.61 -3.64 4.17
CA GLU A 388 -14.97 -4.09 3.89
C GLU A 388 -15.52 -4.85 5.07
N ILE A 389 -16.79 -4.61 5.37
CA ILE A 389 -17.50 -5.26 6.46
C ILE A 389 -18.44 -6.29 5.85
N TRP A 390 -18.21 -7.55 6.20
CA TRP A 390 -18.96 -8.71 5.75
C TRP A 390 -19.76 -9.27 6.91
N VAL A 391 -21.03 -9.57 6.66
CA VAL A 391 -21.97 -10.11 7.64
C VAL A 391 -22.78 -11.24 7.00
N GLN A 392 -23.44 -12.04 7.81
CA GLN A 392 -24.36 -13.06 7.31
C GLN A 392 -25.54 -12.40 6.57
N ARG A 393 -25.97 -13.01 5.46
CA ARG A 393 -27.06 -12.48 4.62
C ARG A 393 -28.33 -12.12 5.39
N PRO A 394 -28.82 -12.90 6.38
CA PRO A 394 -30.01 -12.55 7.15
C PRO A 394 -29.88 -11.26 7.97
N CYS A 395 -28.65 -10.89 8.36
CA CYS A 395 -28.38 -9.70 9.18
C CYS A 395 -28.06 -8.44 8.34
N LEU A 396 -28.13 -8.53 7.01
CA LEU A 396 -27.63 -7.48 6.11
C LEU A 396 -28.30 -6.12 6.34
N ASP A 397 -29.62 -6.09 6.46
CA ASP A 397 -30.37 -4.84 6.60
C ASP A 397 -30.14 -4.19 7.97
N VAL A 398 -30.11 -5.00 9.03
CA VAL A 398 -29.78 -4.53 10.40
C VAL A 398 -28.36 -3.97 10.43
N ALA A 399 -27.38 -4.69 9.86
CA ALA A 399 -26.00 -4.23 9.79
C ALA A 399 -25.88 -2.93 9.00
N ARG A 400 -26.59 -2.79 7.87
CA ARG A 400 -26.60 -1.55 7.07
C ARG A 400 -27.18 -0.37 7.83
N ASN A 401 -28.26 -0.57 8.58
CA ASN A 401 -28.85 0.48 9.40
C ASN A 401 -27.89 0.95 10.49
N LEU A 402 -27.26 0.02 11.22
CA LEU A 402 -26.25 0.35 12.24
C LEU A 402 -25.04 1.11 11.64
N LEU A 403 -24.56 0.68 10.47
CA LEU A 403 -23.47 1.37 9.76
C LEU A 403 -23.89 2.77 9.28
N ARG A 404 -25.16 2.96 8.90
CA ARG A 404 -25.69 4.25 8.47
C ARG A 404 -25.81 5.21 9.65
N GLU A 405 -26.37 4.77 10.77
CA GLU A 405 -26.45 5.56 12.01
C GLU A 405 -25.07 6.01 12.48
N GLN A 406 -24.07 5.12 12.42
CA GLN A 406 -22.70 5.44 12.80
C GLN A 406 -22.08 6.52 11.89
N ARG A 407 -22.41 6.52 10.58
CA ARG A 407 -22.01 7.59 9.65
C ARG A 407 -22.70 8.91 9.96
N GLU A 408 -24.00 8.89 10.25
CA GLU A 408 -24.79 10.07 10.59
C GLU A 408 -24.27 10.73 11.88
N GLN A 409 -23.83 9.93 12.85
CA GLN A 409 -23.15 10.38 14.07
C GLN A 409 -21.71 10.89 13.82
N ARG A 410 -21.25 10.92 12.56
CA ARG A 410 -19.88 11.30 12.15
C ARG A 410 -18.79 10.45 12.80
N LEU A 411 -19.12 9.21 13.16
CA LEU A 411 -18.20 8.31 13.82
C LEU A 411 -17.31 7.54 12.82
N ILE A 412 -17.68 7.46 11.53
CA ILE A 412 -16.92 6.78 10.45
C ILE A 412 -16.90 7.49 9.11
#